data_AF-A0A2X1S9U1-F1
#
_entry.id   AF-A0A2X1S9U1-F1
#
_cell.length_a   1.000
_cell.length_b   1.000
_cell.length_c   1.000
_cell.angle_alpha   90.00
_cell.angle_beta   90.00
_cell.angle_gamma   90.00
#
_symmetry.space_group_name_H-M   'P 1'
#
loop_
_entity.id
_entity.type
_entity.pdbx_description
1 polymer ?
#
loop_
_entity_poly.entity_id
_entity_poly.type
_entity_poly.pdbx_seq_one_letter_code
_entity_poly.pdbx_strand_id
1 'polypeptide(L)' 'MEWMKKTLENGVVYVPGEAFYHDKPDTRTLRLSYSTVSEAGLLTAVERLAASL' A
#
# COMPACT_ATOMS: atom_id res chain seq x y z
N MET A 1 -8.78 -7.91 0.18
CA MET A 1 -8.10 -8.11 1.48
C MET A 1 -6.86 -9.01 1.43
N GLU A 2 -6.75 -9.92 0.45
CA GLU A 2 -5.59 -10.81 0.32
C GLU A 2 -4.26 -10.06 0.15
N TRP A 3 -4.23 -9.03 -0.72
CA TRP A 3 -3.05 -8.19 -0.90
C TRP A 3 -2.62 -7.45 0.36
N MET A 4 -3.57 -6.97 1.17
CA MET A 4 -3.25 -6.26 2.42
C MET A 4 -2.57 -7.19 3.43
N LYS A 5 -2.96 -8.47 3.49
CA LYS A 5 -2.26 -9.46 4.32
C LYS A 5 -0.85 -9.71 3.80
N LYS A 6 -0.69 -9.95 2.50
CA LYS A 6 0.60 -10.21 1.86
C LYS A 6 1.59 -9.04 1.98
N THR A 7 1.12 -7.80 1.78
CA THR A 7 1.97 -6.61 1.97
C THR A 7 2.39 -6.45 3.43
N LEU A 8 1.47 -6.70 4.37
CA LEU A 8 1.76 -6.60 5.80
C LEU A 8 2.80 -7.64 6.24
N GLU A 9 2.69 -8.88 5.75
CA GLU A 9 3.68 -9.94 5.96
C GLU A 9 5.06 -9.56 5.39
N ASN A 10 5.08 -8.84 4.27
CA ASN A 10 6.29 -8.29 3.66
C ASN A 10 6.73 -6.93 4.28
N GLY A 11 6.13 -6.51 5.38
CA GLY A 11 6.53 -5.31 6.13
C GLY A 11 6.18 -3.98 5.45
N VAL A 12 5.14 -3.96 4.61
CA VAL A 12 4.62 -2.76 3.94
C VAL A 12 3.15 -2.56 4.28
N VAL A 13 2.78 -1.33 4.63
CA VAL A 13 1.39 -0.93 4.86
C VAL A 13 0.99 0.12 3.85
N TYR A 14 -0.22 -0.01 3.31
CA TYR A 14 -0.87 0.99 2.47
C TYR A 14 -2.33 1.16 2.92
N VAL A 15 -2.99 2.22 2.45
CA VAL A 15 -4.43 2.38 2.67
C VAL A 15 -5.19 1.98 1.41
N PRO A 16 -6.11 0.99 1.48
CA PRO A 16 -6.97 0.64 0.36
C PRO A 16 -7.77 1.86 -0.14
N GLY A 17 -7.80 2.04 -1.46
CA GLY A 17 -8.42 3.21 -2.08
C GLY A 17 -9.95 3.25 -1.93
N GLU A 18 -10.59 2.09 -1.77
CA GLU A 18 -12.03 1.95 -1.55
C GLU A 18 -12.56 2.79 -0.38
N ALA A 19 -11.74 3.02 0.66
CA ALA A 19 -12.09 3.85 1.81
C ALA A 19 -12.29 5.34 1.48
N PHE A 20 -11.90 5.80 0.28
CA PHE A 20 -11.99 7.20 -0.15
C PHE A 20 -13.15 7.48 -1.11
N TYR A 21 -13.91 6.47 -1.53
CA TYR A 21 -15.06 6.66 -2.42
C TYR A 21 -16.34 6.86 -1.60
N HIS A 22 -17.13 7.88 -1.95
CA HIS A 22 -18.43 8.13 -1.30
C HIS A 22 -19.50 7.12 -1.74
N ASP A 23 -19.42 6.63 -2.99
CA ASP A 23 -20.26 5.59 -3.57
C ASP A 23 -19.47 4.89 -4.72
N LYS A 24 -19.81 3.62 -5.00
CA LYS A 24 -19.19 2.74 -6.01
C LYS A 24 -17.65 2.67 -5.94
N PRO A 25 -17.07 2.08 -4.88
CA PRO A 25 -15.63 2.05 -4.69
C PRO A 25 -14.88 1.25 -5.77
N ASP A 26 -13.74 1.78 -6.22
CA ASP A 26 -12.78 1.00 -7.03
C ASP A 26 -11.77 0.29 -6.11
N THR A 27 -11.88 -1.03 -6.04
CA THR A 27 -11.07 -1.90 -5.17
C THR A 27 -9.64 -2.12 -5.69
N ARG A 28 -9.30 -1.57 -6.86
CA ARG A 28 -7.97 -1.68 -7.49
C ARG A 28 -7.06 -0.50 -7.18
N THR A 29 -7.53 0.47 -6.41
CA THR A 29 -6.79 1.69 -6.08
C THR A 29 -6.17 1.62 -4.68
N LEU A 30 -5.09 2.37 -4.47
CA LEU A 30 -4.36 2.43 -3.20
C LEU A 30 -3.82 3.84 -2.96
N ARG A 31 -3.68 4.22 -1.68
CA ARG A 31 -3.03 5.46 -1.26
C ARG A 31 -1.70 5.15 -0.58
N LEU A 32 -0.63 5.75 -1.10
CA LEU A 32 0.71 5.70 -0.53
C LEU A 32 1.04 7.04 0.14
N SER A 33 1.69 6.97 1.30
CA SER A 33 2.20 8.14 2.02
C SER A 33 3.70 7.98 2.19
N TYR A 34 4.46 8.98 1.75
CA TYR A 34 5.93 9.03 1.85
C TYR A 34 6.42 10.12 2.81
N SER A 35 5.52 10.73 3.59
CA SER A 35 5.82 11.85 4.48
C SER A 35 6.65 11.49 5.72
N THR A 36 6.67 10.22 6.14
CA THR A 36 7.29 9.77 7.40
C THR A 36 8.50 8.86 7.22
N VAL A 37 8.79 8.45 5.99
CA VAL A 37 9.81 7.45 5.66
C VAL A 37 11.03 8.15 5.05
N SER A 38 12.23 7.70 5.43
CA SER A 38 13.47 8.15 4.79
C SER A 38 13.56 7.64 3.35
N GLU A 39 14.37 8.29 2.50
CA GLU A 39 14.54 7.89 1.10
C GLU A 39 14.96 6.41 0.96
N ALA A 40 15.93 5.95 1.74
CA ALA A 40 16.36 4.54 1.73
C ALA A 40 15.23 3.58 2.17
N GLY A 41 14.45 3.98 3.17
CA GLY A 41 13.27 3.22 3.60
C GLY A 41 12.19 3.17 2.53
N LEU A 42 12.01 4.25 1.76
CA LEU A 42 11.03 4.34 0.69
C LEU A 42 11.39 3.39 -0.45
N LEU A 43 12.65 3.36 -0.88
CA LEU A 43 13.14 2.43 -1.90
C LEU A 43 12.87 0.98 -1.48
N THR A 44 13.25 0.62 -0.25
CA THR A 44 13.00 -0.71 0.31
C THR A 44 11.51 -1.06 0.36
N ALA A 45 10.66 -0.08 0.73
CA ALA A 45 9.21 -0.28 0.81
C ALA A 45 8.59 -0.49 -0.59
N VAL A 46 9.08 0.22 -1.61
CA VAL A 46 8.61 0.05 -3.00
C VAL A 46 8.98 -1.33 -3.54
N GLU A 47 10.20 -1.82 -3.31
CA GLU A 47 10.62 -3.16 -3.70
C GLU A 47 9.73 -4.25 -3.07
N ARG A 48 9.48 -4.14 -1.76
CA ARG A 48 8.60 -5.06 -1.03
C ARG A 48 7.16 -4.99 -1.52
N LEU A 49 6.66 -3.79 -1.83
CA LEU A 49 5.32 -3.62 -2.39
C LEU A 49 5.20 -4.32 -3.75
N ALA A 50 6.17 -4.14 -4.64
CA ALA A 50 6.20 -4.76 -5.96
C ALA A 50 6.24 -6.30 -5.90
N ALA A 51 6.91 -6.88 -4.90
CA ALA A 51 6.91 -8.33 -4.68
C ALA A 51 5.60 -8.87 -4.07
N SER A 52 4.77 -7.98 -3.52
CA SER A 52 3.55 -8.34 -2.79
C SER A 52 2.28 -8.25 -3.66
N LEU A 53 2.25 -7.34 -4.62
CA LEU A 53 1.15 -7.19 -5.59
C LEU A 53 1.19 -8.30 -6.65
#